data_AF-G2GB89-F1
#
_entry.id   AF-G2GB89-F1
#
_cell.length_a   1.000
_cell.length_b   1.000
_cell.length_c   1.000
_cell.angle_alpha   90.00
_cell.angle_beta   90.00
_cell.angle_gamma   90.00
#
_symmetry.space_group_name_H-M   'P 1'
#
loop_
_entity.id
_entity.type
_entity.pdbx_description
1 polymer ?
#
loop_
_entity_poly.entity_id
_entity_poly.type
_entity_poly.pdbx_seq_one_letter_code
_entity_poly.pdbx_strand_id
1 'polypeptide(L)'
;MPTDGNAEPDQVLAVNVTRRWSEVEDGTSTEADVVLGEWSPWVGRSTTKRHFDPDRIAVVIACRRGETMAVYEIHPDGDGERYHWTGDEPRRRLVFHGRPSSRYAAHLNAPAPTWKAGEGTPLKLLALGDLLQGEQPQGHDEPAQRQAVVGQAVITLSGTQNLTVSIPPHYSVTVTPRAAQEGSN
;
A
#
# COMPACT_ATOMS: atom_id res chain seq x y z
N MET A 1 -13.45 -20.73 21.84
CA MET A 1 -13.72 -19.91 20.65
C MET A 1 -12.66 -18.83 20.64
N PRO A 2 -11.81 -18.74 19.60
CA PRO A 2 -10.79 -17.70 19.58
C PRO A 2 -11.52 -16.36 19.41
N THR A 3 -11.19 -15.42 20.27
CA THR A 3 -11.57 -14.01 20.16
C THR A 3 -10.89 -13.47 18.90
N ASP A 4 -11.65 -13.31 17.82
CA ASP A 4 -11.18 -12.63 16.62
C ASP A 4 -10.86 -11.19 17.01
N GLY A 5 -9.56 -10.96 17.21
CA GLY A 5 -9.01 -9.68 17.58
C GLY A 5 -9.33 -8.69 16.48
N ASN A 6 -9.94 -7.58 16.87
CA ASN A 6 -10.11 -6.37 16.08
C ASN A 6 -8.71 -5.75 15.83
N ALA A 7 -7.86 -6.48 15.11
CA ALA A 7 -6.53 -6.05 14.76
C ALA A 7 -6.69 -4.91 13.75
N GLU A 8 -6.04 -3.79 14.04
CA GLU A 8 -6.05 -2.63 13.14
C GLU A 8 -5.56 -3.07 11.75
N PRO A 9 -6.16 -2.56 10.66
CA PRO A 9 -5.74 -2.91 9.30
C PRO A 9 -4.26 -2.59 9.10
N ASP A 10 -3.47 -3.62 8.77
CA ASP A 10 -2.01 -3.56 8.75
C ASP A 10 -1.40 -4.13 7.47
N GLN A 11 -2.22 -4.42 6.46
CA GLN A 11 -1.80 -5.05 5.21
C GLN A 11 -2.10 -4.21 3.98
N VAL A 12 -1.30 -4.45 2.94
CA VAL A 12 -1.42 -3.83 1.63
C VAL A 12 -1.73 -4.91 0.61
N LEU A 13 -2.78 -4.71 -0.15
CA LEU A 13 -3.11 -5.56 -1.28
C LEU A 13 -2.54 -4.94 -2.56
N ALA A 14 -1.46 -5.51 -3.07
CA ALA A 14 -0.92 -5.14 -4.38
C ALA A 14 -1.63 -5.92 -5.47
N VAL A 15 -2.25 -5.24 -6.42
CA VAL A 15 -3.08 -5.85 -7.47
C VAL A 15 -2.51 -5.59 -8.85
N ASN A 16 -2.37 -6.65 -9.64
CA ASN A 16 -1.90 -6.54 -11.01
C ASN A 16 -3.06 -6.16 -11.93
N VAL A 17 -3.07 -4.90 -12.34
CA VAL A 17 -4.11 -4.33 -13.20
C VAL A 17 -3.74 -4.36 -14.67
N THR A 18 -2.63 -5.00 -15.07
CA THR A 18 -2.09 -4.92 -16.45
C THR A 18 -3.13 -5.24 -17.53
N ARG A 19 -4.04 -6.20 -17.29
CA ARG A 19 -5.10 -6.57 -18.24
C ARG A 19 -6.31 -5.67 -18.22
N ARG A 20 -6.65 -5.10 -17.05
CA ARG A 20 -7.86 -4.30 -16.85
C ARG A 20 -7.63 -2.81 -17.01
N TRP A 21 -6.38 -2.36 -16.94
CA TRP A 21 -6.05 -0.94 -17.05
C TRP A 21 -6.43 -0.33 -18.40
N SER A 22 -6.48 -1.13 -19.47
CA SER A 22 -7.00 -0.67 -20.77
C SER A 22 -8.46 -0.24 -20.67
N GLU A 23 -9.26 -0.83 -19.78
CA GLU A 23 -10.66 -0.42 -19.56
C GLU A 23 -10.75 1.04 -19.09
N VAL A 24 -9.75 1.51 -18.32
CA VAL A 24 -9.62 2.91 -17.87
C VAL A 24 -9.19 3.80 -19.03
N GLU A 25 -8.19 3.37 -19.79
CA GLU A 25 -7.68 4.10 -20.97
C GLU A 25 -8.76 4.28 -22.05
N ASP A 26 -9.60 3.26 -22.24
CA ASP A 26 -10.71 3.25 -23.18
C ASP A 26 -11.98 3.93 -22.63
N GLY A 27 -11.99 4.36 -21.36
CA GLY A 27 -13.12 5.03 -20.71
C GLY A 27 -14.32 4.13 -20.41
N THR A 28 -14.14 2.81 -20.42
CA THR A 28 -15.21 1.82 -20.18
C THR A 28 -15.39 1.47 -18.70
N SER A 29 -14.35 1.68 -17.89
CA SER A 29 -14.36 1.51 -16.43
C SER A 29 -13.68 2.70 -15.76
N THR A 30 -14.04 3.01 -14.51
CA THR A 30 -13.28 3.99 -13.73
C THR A 30 -12.00 3.35 -13.16
N GLU A 31 -11.02 4.18 -12.81
CA GLU A 31 -9.82 3.70 -12.11
C GLU A 31 -10.18 2.95 -10.82
N ALA A 32 -11.13 3.48 -10.04
CA ALA A 32 -11.57 2.86 -8.80
C ALA A 32 -12.17 1.46 -9.03
N ASP A 33 -12.99 1.28 -10.08
CA ASP A 33 -13.60 -0.03 -10.40
C ASP A 33 -12.54 -1.07 -10.78
N VAL A 34 -11.47 -0.65 -11.44
CA VAL A 34 -10.35 -1.52 -11.84
C VAL A 34 -9.45 -1.86 -10.65
N VAL A 35 -9.23 -0.91 -9.75
CA VAL A 35 -8.28 -1.06 -8.63
C VAL A 35 -8.91 -1.69 -7.39
N LEU A 36 -10.14 -1.30 -7.04
CA LEU A 36 -10.83 -1.77 -5.84
C LEU A 36 -11.74 -2.98 -6.10
N GLY A 37 -12.08 -3.21 -7.36
CA GLY A 37 -13.16 -4.12 -7.74
C GLY A 37 -12.73 -5.53 -8.15
N GLU A 38 -13.57 -6.48 -7.76
CA GLU A 38 -13.61 -7.86 -8.26
C GLU A 38 -12.39 -8.75 -7.93
N TRP A 39 -11.80 -8.57 -6.75
CA TRP A 39 -10.66 -9.39 -6.33
C TRP A 39 -11.09 -10.72 -5.71
N SER A 40 -10.46 -11.81 -6.13
CA SER A 40 -10.66 -13.12 -5.52
C SER A 40 -9.75 -13.25 -4.30
N PRO A 41 -10.30 -13.43 -3.08
CA PRO A 41 -9.48 -13.72 -1.91
C PRO A 41 -9.02 -15.18 -1.88
N TRP A 42 -9.43 -16.03 -2.82
CA TRP A 42 -9.19 -17.47 -2.73
C TRP A 42 -7.84 -17.91 -3.29
N VAL A 43 -7.24 -18.94 -2.69
CA VAL A 43 -6.00 -19.54 -3.18
C VAL A 43 -6.30 -20.46 -4.37
N GLY A 44 -5.84 -20.08 -5.56
CA GLY A 44 -5.99 -20.87 -6.78
C GLY A 44 -7.46 -21.20 -7.08
N ARG A 45 -7.83 -22.49 -7.01
CA ARG A 45 -9.22 -22.95 -7.21
C ARG A 45 -9.97 -23.23 -5.90
N SER A 46 -9.37 -22.93 -4.75
CA SER A 46 -9.99 -23.15 -3.45
C SER A 46 -11.23 -22.28 -3.26
N THR A 47 -12.13 -22.72 -2.40
CA THR A 47 -13.31 -21.98 -1.94
C THR A 47 -13.36 -21.89 -0.41
N THR A 48 -12.31 -22.37 0.26
CA THR A 48 -12.21 -22.46 1.72
C THR A 48 -10.92 -21.86 2.26
N LYS A 49 -9.84 -21.82 1.45
CA LYS A 49 -8.56 -21.21 1.81
C LYS A 49 -8.42 -19.85 1.14
N ARG A 50 -8.25 -18.81 1.95
CA ARG A 50 -8.03 -17.45 1.49
C ARG A 50 -6.54 -17.08 1.45
N HIS A 51 -6.17 -16.28 0.47
CA HIS A 51 -4.86 -15.66 0.25
C HIS A 51 -4.63 -14.49 1.21
N PHE A 52 -5.70 -13.81 1.61
CA PHE A 52 -5.68 -12.68 2.54
C PHE A 52 -7.01 -12.61 3.30
N ASP A 53 -6.97 -11.89 4.43
CA ASP A 53 -8.15 -11.53 5.18
C ASP A 53 -8.58 -10.10 4.77
N PRO A 54 -9.78 -9.90 4.21
CA PRO A 54 -10.23 -8.58 3.77
C PRO A 54 -10.24 -7.55 4.90
N ASP A 55 -10.48 -7.99 6.13
CA ASP A 55 -10.54 -7.11 7.30
C ASP A 55 -9.18 -6.53 7.72
N ARG A 56 -8.08 -7.09 7.22
CA ARG A 56 -6.72 -6.61 7.48
C ARG A 56 -6.18 -5.66 6.42
N ILE A 57 -6.88 -5.50 5.29
CA ILE A 57 -6.42 -4.65 4.19
C ILE A 57 -6.67 -3.17 4.53
N ALA A 58 -5.59 -2.41 4.68
CA ALA A 58 -5.63 -0.96 4.90
C ALA A 58 -5.53 -0.17 3.59
N VAL A 59 -4.73 -0.68 2.65
CA VAL A 59 -4.40 0.01 1.39
C VAL A 59 -4.44 -0.98 0.23
N VAL A 60 -4.92 -0.53 -0.92
CA VAL A 60 -4.82 -1.25 -2.20
C VAL A 60 -3.93 -0.44 -3.13
N ILE A 61 -2.92 -1.10 -3.72
CA ILE A 61 -2.05 -0.48 -4.74
C ILE A 61 -2.23 -1.17 -6.08
N ALA A 62 -2.43 -0.38 -7.12
CA ALA A 62 -2.54 -0.85 -8.48
C ALA A 62 -1.15 -0.96 -9.10
N CYS A 63 -0.80 -2.11 -9.66
CA CYS A 63 0.51 -2.35 -10.24
C CYS A 63 0.38 -2.69 -11.72
N ARG A 64 1.13 -1.98 -12.57
CA ARG A 64 1.18 -2.21 -14.02
C ARG A 64 2.62 -2.11 -14.48
N ARG A 65 3.08 -3.11 -15.25
CA ARG A 65 4.43 -3.10 -15.88
C ARG A 65 5.58 -2.81 -14.90
N GLY A 66 5.45 -3.21 -13.63
CA GLY A 66 6.48 -3.00 -12.60
C GLY A 66 6.42 -1.65 -11.89
N GLU A 67 5.38 -0.85 -12.14
CA GLU A 67 5.16 0.45 -11.50
C GLU A 67 3.81 0.47 -10.79
N THR A 68 3.73 1.29 -9.73
CA THR A 68 2.48 1.55 -9.02
C THR A 68 1.70 2.66 -9.72
N MET A 69 0.53 2.34 -10.26
CA MET A 69 -0.30 3.27 -11.02
C MET A 69 -1.25 4.09 -10.14
N ALA A 70 -1.74 3.50 -9.05
CA ALA A 70 -2.73 4.11 -8.18
C ALA A 70 -2.63 3.55 -6.76
N VAL A 71 -3.03 4.34 -5.77
CA VAL A 71 -3.00 3.97 -4.35
C VAL A 71 -4.29 4.41 -3.69
N TYR A 72 -5.01 3.48 -3.07
CA TYR A 72 -6.28 3.73 -2.40
C TYR A 72 -6.20 3.32 -0.93
N GLU A 73 -6.63 4.22 -0.05
CA GLU A 73 -6.88 3.90 1.35
C GLU A 73 -8.29 3.31 1.47
N ILE A 74 -8.40 2.20 2.19
CA ILE A 74 -9.66 1.54 2.46
C ILE A 74 -10.38 2.31 3.57
N HIS A 75 -11.61 2.72 3.28
CA HIS A 75 -12.45 3.46 4.20
C HIS A 75 -13.83 2.80 4.27
N PRO A 76 -14.44 2.71 5.47
CA PRO A 76 -15.83 2.30 5.59
C PRO A 76 -16.73 3.18 4.73
N ASP A 77 -17.74 2.58 4.12
CA ASP A 77 -18.83 3.28 3.46
C ASP A 77 -19.84 3.86 4.48
N GLY A 78 -21.00 4.32 4.00
CA GLY A 78 -22.04 4.89 4.85
C GLY A 78 -22.64 3.91 5.87
N ASP A 79 -22.53 2.61 5.62
CA ASP A 79 -23.04 1.54 6.48
C ASP A 79 -21.94 0.98 7.40
N GLY A 80 -20.71 1.50 7.30
CA GLY A 80 -19.56 1.07 8.09
C GLY A 80 -18.81 -0.12 7.49
N GLU A 81 -19.17 -0.55 6.28
CA GLU A 81 -18.56 -1.68 5.60
C GLU A 81 -17.34 -1.25 4.79
N ARG A 82 -16.25 -2.02 4.87
CA ARG A 82 -14.99 -1.71 4.15
C ARG A 82 -14.88 -2.41 2.81
N TYR A 83 -15.75 -3.39 2.58
CA TYR A 83 -15.84 -4.14 1.35
C TYR A 83 -17.23 -4.81 1.26
N HIS A 84 -17.62 -5.19 0.06
CA HIS A 84 -18.76 -6.07 -0.15
C HIS A 84 -18.40 -7.21 -1.10
N TRP A 85 -19.23 -8.26 -1.06
CA TRP A 85 -19.08 -9.41 -1.95
C TRP A 85 -19.92 -9.23 -3.22
N THR A 86 -19.36 -9.63 -4.36
CA THR A 86 -20.05 -9.65 -5.65
C THR A 86 -19.99 -11.04 -6.30
N GLY A 87 -21.01 -11.36 -7.11
CA GLY A 87 -21.16 -12.67 -7.75
C GLY A 87 -21.62 -13.78 -6.81
N ASP A 88 -21.76 -14.98 -7.37
CA ASP A 88 -22.37 -16.11 -6.68
C ASP A 88 -21.37 -17.00 -5.94
N GLU A 89 -21.83 -17.65 -4.87
CA GLU A 89 -21.06 -18.67 -4.18
C GLU A 89 -20.79 -19.89 -5.07
N PRO A 90 -19.63 -20.56 -4.91
CA PRO A 90 -18.63 -20.37 -3.85
C PRO A 90 -17.46 -19.46 -4.26
N ARG A 91 -17.58 -18.75 -5.40
CA ARG A 91 -16.49 -17.96 -6.02
C ARG A 91 -16.80 -16.47 -6.12
N ARG A 92 -17.58 -15.97 -5.18
CA ARG A 92 -17.79 -14.54 -4.96
C ARG A 92 -16.46 -13.79 -4.84
N ARG A 93 -16.45 -12.56 -5.33
CA ARG A 93 -15.32 -11.63 -5.38
C ARG A 93 -15.55 -10.48 -4.41
N LEU A 94 -14.49 -9.76 -4.10
CA LEU A 94 -14.52 -8.60 -3.21
C LEU A 94 -14.42 -7.31 -4.00
N VAL A 95 -15.23 -6.34 -3.61
CA VAL A 95 -15.10 -4.95 -4.01
C VAL A 95 -14.85 -4.16 -2.74
N PHE A 96 -13.72 -3.47 -2.69
CA PHE A 96 -13.35 -2.64 -1.54
C PHE A 96 -13.96 -1.24 -1.64
N HIS A 97 -14.26 -0.65 -0.49
CA HIS A 97 -14.61 0.75 -0.36
C HIS A 97 -13.34 1.54 0.00
N GLY A 98 -13.05 2.57 -0.78
CA GLY A 98 -11.82 3.34 -0.57
C GLY A 98 -11.80 4.63 -1.37
N ARG A 99 -10.76 5.43 -1.10
CA ARG A 99 -10.53 6.69 -1.80
C ARG A 99 -9.04 6.82 -2.15
N PRO A 100 -8.70 7.61 -3.18
CA PRO A 100 -7.31 7.89 -3.50
C PRO A 100 -6.55 8.38 -2.28
N SER A 101 -5.40 7.78 -2.01
CA SER A 101 -4.61 8.10 -0.82
C SER A 101 -3.78 9.36 -1.05
N SER A 102 -3.97 10.36 -0.19
CA SER A 102 -3.02 11.48 -0.09
C SER A 102 -1.80 11.09 0.75
N ARG A 103 -1.97 10.17 1.71
CA ARG A 103 -0.91 9.74 2.63
C ARG A 103 0.19 8.93 1.94
N TYR A 104 -0.19 8.10 0.98
CA TYR A 104 0.71 7.20 0.24
C TYR A 104 0.92 7.63 -1.21
N ALA A 105 0.59 8.88 -1.56
CA ALA A 105 0.72 9.41 -2.93
C ALA A 105 2.16 9.32 -3.47
N ALA A 106 3.17 9.32 -2.60
CA ALA A 106 4.58 9.17 -2.99
C ALA A 106 4.90 7.80 -3.63
N HIS A 107 4.02 6.80 -3.46
CA HIS A 107 4.16 5.50 -4.13
C HIS A 107 3.67 5.50 -5.56
N LEU A 108 2.99 6.55 -6.02
CA LEU A 108 2.62 6.66 -7.43
C LEU A 108 3.89 6.68 -8.28
N ASN A 109 3.93 5.80 -9.29
CA ASN A 109 5.06 5.52 -10.17
C ASN A 109 6.30 4.92 -9.48
N ALA A 110 6.20 4.55 -8.19
CA ALA A 110 7.28 3.82 -7.53
C ALA A 110 7.35 2.38 -8.05
N PRO A 111 8.53 1.72 -7.95
CA PRO A 111 8.66 0.30 -8.27
C PRO A 111 7.62 -0.55 -7.53
N ALA A 112 6.91 -1.37 -8.28
CA ALA A 112 5.90 -2.28 -7.77
C ALA A 112 6.42 -3.72 -7.72
N PRO A 113 5.83 -4.58 -6.88
CA PRO A 113 6.07 -6.02 -6.94
C PRO A 113 5.91 -6.56 -8.36
N THR A 114 6.78 -7.48 -8.76
CA THR A 114 6.70 -8.12 -10.09
C THR A 114 6.00 -9.45 -10.01
N TRP A 115 5.19 -9.79 -11.01
CA TRP A 115 4.57 -11.12 -11.14
C TRP A 115 5.37 -11.98 -12.09
N LYS A 116 5.53 -13.27 -11.77
CA LYS A 116 6.19 -14.20 -12.69
C LYS A 116 5.24 -14.57 -13.81
N ALA A 117 5.78 -14.80 -15.01
CA ALA A 117 5.01 -15.34 -16.11
C ALA A 117 4.37 -16.68 -15.69
N GLY A 118 3.05 -16.81 -15.88
CA GLY A 118 2.28 -17.99 -15.45
C GLY A 118 1.79 -17.97 -14.00
N GLU A 119 2.09 -16.93 -13.22
CA GLU A 119 1.52 -16.73 -11.88
C GLU A 119 0.00 -16.48 -12.01
N GLY A 120 -0.81 -17.41 -11.46
CA GLY A 120 -2.26 -17.44 -11.69
C GLY A 120 -3.07 -16.44 -10.87
N THR A 121 -2.49 -15.88 -9.81
CA THR A 121 -3.18 -14.95 -8.91
C THR A 121 -2.67 -13.53 -9.14
N PRO A 122 -3.52 -12.58 -9.59
CA PRO A 122 -3.10 -11.22 -9.92
C PRO A 122 -2.97 -10.32 -8.68
N LEU A 123 -2.58 -10.87 -7.52
CA LEU A 123 -2.49 -10.12 -6.27
C LEU A 123 -1.34 -10.61 -5.40
N LYS A 124 -0.81 -9.72 -4.56
CA LYS A 124 0.20 -9.98 -3.54
C LYS A 124 -0.14 -9.24 -2.26
N LEU A 125 0.23 -9.81 -1.13
CA LEU A 125 0.05 -9.23 0.18
C LEU A 125 1.40 -8.71 0.68
N LEU A 126 1.44 -7.44 1.07
CA LEU A 126 2.61 -6.80 1.66
C LEU A 126 2.25 -6.30 3.06
N ALA A 127 3.24 -6.10 3.93
CA ALA A 127 2.99 -5.41 5.18
C ALA A 127 2.80 -3.92 4.91
N LEU A 128 1.93 -3.25 5.67
CA LEU A 128 1.78 -1.79 5.57
C LEU A 128 3.09 -1.05 5.89
N GLY A 129 3.94 -1.66 6.72
CA GLY A 129 5.31 -1.19 6.96
C GLY A 129 6.20 -1.19 5.71
N ASP A 130 5.96 -2.08 4.75
CA ASP A 130 6.73 -2.14 3.49
C ASP A 130 6.32 -0.99 2.55
N LEU A 131 5.04 -0.59 2.57
CA LEU A 131 4.61 0.67 1.96
C LEU A 131 5.19 1.91 2.66
N LEU A 132 5.80 1.80 3.83
CA LEU A 132 6.56 2.89 4.45
C LEU A 132 8.06 2.82 4.09
N GLN A 133 8.51 1.65 3.62
CA GLN A 133 9.86 1.40 3.14
C GLN A 133 9.84 1.29 1.61
N GLY A 134 9.70 2.42 0.92
CA GLY A 134 10.12 2.45 -0.48
C GLY A 134 11.58 1.98 -0.54
N GLU A 135 11.85 0.87 -1.22
CA GLU A 135 13.22 0.40 -1.43
C GLU A 135 14.03 1.55 -2.01
N GLN A 136 15.07 1.96 -1.27
CA GLN A 136 16.20 2.68 -1.83
C GLN A 136 16.64 1.95 -3.09
N PRO A 137 16.94 2.66 -4.20
CA PRO A 137 17.66 2.06 -5.30
C PRO A 137 18.93 1.44 -4.71
N GLN A 138 19.13 0.13 -4.89
CA GLN A 138 20.41 -0.51 -4.59
C GLN A 138 21.45 -0.01 -5.62
N GLY A 139 21.92 1.22 -5.40
CA GLY A 139 23.09 1.77 -6.06
C GLY A 139 24.32 1.35 -5.27
N HIS A 140 25.28 0.76 -5.99
CA HIS A 140 26.63 0.46 -5.53
C HIS A 140 27.25 1.63 -4.75
N ASP A 141 27.93 1.31 -3.65
CA ASP A 141 28.98 2.06 -2.95
C ASP A 141 29.07 3.59 -3.19
N GLU A 142 28.34 4.37 -2.39
CA GLU A 142 28.72 5.74 -1.97
C GLU A 142 28.04 6.05 -0.62
N PRO A 143 28.55 6.98 0.22
CA PRO A 143 28.14 7.11 1.62
C PRO A 143 26.66 7.49 1.71
N ALA A 144 25.85 6.49 2.06
CA ALA A 144 24.41 6.46 1.82
C ALA A 144 23.66 7.65 2.43
N GLN A 145 23.31 8.61 1.57
CA GLN A 145 22.30 9.62 1.84
C GLN A 145 20.93 8.94 1.89
N ARG A 146 20.22 9.03 3.02
CA ARG A 146 18.89 8.46 3.20
C ARG A 146 17.86 9.58 3.15
N GLN A 147 16.77 9.41 2.41
CA GLN A 147 15.73 10.42 2.27
C GLN A 147 14.37 9.84 2.65
N ALA A 148 13.56 10.62 3.38
CA ALA A 148 12.18 10.29 3.76
C ALA A 148 11.30 11.52 3.53
N VAL A 149 10.08 11.32 3.02
CA VAL A 149 9.12 12.40 2.81
C VAL A 149 8.00 12.27 3.85
N VAL A 150 7.77 13.33 4.64
CA VAL A 150 6.74 13.37 5.69
C VAL A 150 5.78 14.51 5.37
N GLY A 151 4.60 14.18 4.83
CA GLY A 151 3.69 15.19 4.28
C GLY A 151 4.32 15.92 3.09
N GLN A 152 4.45 17.25 3.18
CA GLN A 152 5.16 18.07 2.19
C GLN A 152 6.63 18.32 2.55
N ALA A 153 7.11 17.75 3.66
CA ALA A 153 8.48 17.91 4.12
C ALA A 153 9.38 16.81 3.54
N VAL A 154 10.61 17.17 3.15
CA VAL A 154 11.66 16.24 2.75
C VAL A 154 12.72 16.20 3.84
N ILE A 155 12.96 15.01 4.39
CA ILE A 155 13.97 14.75 5.40
C ILE A 155 15.11 13.99 4.74
N THR A 156 16.32 14.49 4.86
CA THR A 156 17.53 13.90 4.29
C THR A 156 18.54 13.68 5.39
N LEU A 157 18.97 12.44 5.59
CA LEU A 157 20.08 12.07 6.45
C LEU A 157 21.33 11.90 5.56
N SER A 158 22.33 12.75 5.75
CA SER A 158 23.61 12.65 5.03
C SER A 158 24.75 12.30 6.00
N GLY A 159 25.48 11.22 5.72
CA GLY A 159 26.69 10.85 6.47
C GLY A 159 26.53 10.79 8.00
N THR A 160 27.66 10.89 8.72
CA THR A 160 27.76 10.77 10.19
C THR A 160 27.02 11.89 10.92
N GLN A 161 25.70 11.76 11.06
CA GLN A 161 24.80 12.52 11.95
C GLN A 161 24.19 13.83 11.42
N ASN A 162 24.24 14.13 10.12
CA ASN A 162 23.57 15.32 9.60
C ASN A 162 22.13 15.02 9.13
N LEU A 163 21.15 15.68 9.75
CA LEU A 163 19.74 15.63 9.37
C LEU A 163 19.32 16.98 8.76
N THR A 164 19.00 16.98 7.47
CA THR A 164 18.45 18.13 6.75
C THR A 164 16.94 17.97 6.60
N VAL A 165 16.17 18.99 6.98
CA VAL A 165 14.71 19.00 6.83
C VAL A 165 14.32 20.17 5.93
N SER A 166 13.82 19.89 4.73
CA SER A 166 13.26 20.86 3.79
C SER A 166 11.75 20.87 3.93
N ILE A 167 11.17 22.04 4.24
CA ILE A 167 9.72 22.24 4.39
C ILE A 167 9.22 23.36 3.47
N PRO A 168 7.94 23.37 3.09
CA PRO A 168 7.36 24.48 2.33
C PRO A 168 7.45 25.81 3.10
N PRO A 169 7.43 26.95 2.40
CA PRO A 169 7.32 28.24 3.06
C PRO A 169 6.08 28.27 3.97
N HIS A 170 6.20 28.90 5.14
CA HIS A 170 5.16 29.03 6.18
C HIS A 170 4.93 27.82 7.09
N TYR A 171 5.72 26.75 6.97
CA TYR A 171 5.73 25.63 7.91
C TYR A 171 6.71 25.88 9.06
N SER A 172 6.53 25.19 10.20
CA SER A 172 7.47 25.19 11.31
C SER A 172 7.94 23.77 11.63
N VAL A 173 9.19 23.63 12.10
CA VAL A 173 9.78 22.36 12.52
C VAL A 173 9.99 22.40 14.02
N THR A 174 9.48 21.39 14.74
CA THR A 174 9.77 21.19 16.16
C THR A 174 10.66 19.97 16.33
N VAL A 175 11.87 20.16 16.86
CA VAL A 175 12.81 19.06 17.14
C VAL A 175 12.76 18.75 18.63
N THR A 176 12.28 17.56 18.99
CA THR A 176 12.31 17.08 20.37
C THR A 176 13.39 16.00 20.48
N PRO A 177 14.57 16.30 21.06
CA PRO A 177 15.57 15.28 21.30
C PRO A 177 15.04 14.25 22.31
N ARG A 178 15.29 12.96 22.06
CA ARG A 178 15.08 11.94 23.08
C ARG A 178 16.09 12.19 24.20
N ALA A 179 15.63 12.32 25.44
CA ALA A 179 16.53 12.33 26.59
C ALA A 179 17.39 11.05 26.53
N ALA A 180 18.71 11.18 26.62
CA ALA A 180 19.57 10.02 26.80
C ALA A 180 19.07 9.28 28.04
N GLN A 181 18.70 8.01 27.90
CA GLN A 181 18.54 7.16 29.08
C GLN A 181 19.94 7.03 29.68
N GLU A 182 20.23 7.84 30.70
CA GLU A 182 21.37 7.59 31.57
C GLU A 182 21.18 6.20 32.17
N GLY A 183 22.10 5.29 31.83
CA GLY A 183 22.04 3.91 32.25
C GLY A 183 22.00 3.79 33.77
N SER A 184 21.06 2.99 34.27
CA SER A 184 21.15 2.43 35.62
C SER A 184 21.75 1.03 35.52
N ASN A 185 23.08 0.97 35.53
CA ASN A 185 23.93 0.13 36.40
C ASN A 185 25.39 0.17 35.94
#